data_AF-A0A241WJE4-F1
#
_entry.id   AF-A0A241WJE4-F1
#
_cell.length_a   1.000
_cell.length_b   1.000
_cell.length_c   1.000
_cell.angle_alpha   90.00
_cell.angle_beta   90.00
_cell.angle_gamma   90.00
#
_symmetry.space_group_name_H-M   'P 1'
#
loop_
_entity.id
_entity.type
_entity.pdbx_description
1 polymer ?
#
loop_
_entity_poly.entity_id
_entity_poly.type
_entity_poly.pdbx_seq_one_letter_code
_entity_poly.pdbx_strand_id
1 'polypeptide(L)'
;MIKKIIFRVKNPQTNKRQFFVSSKKLYNLINPDVSYKTFIETNIIWSKLRVEIDYHYNQSFDCYNLSISAVQAILILENTEKSWSLFNELSDLINIGFSTINEKG
;
A
#
# COMPACT_ATOMS: atom_id res chain seq x y z
N MET A 1 8.63 -9.53 0.81
CA MET A 1 8.72 -8.62 1.97
C MET A 1 8.12 -7.27 1.62
N ILE A 2 7.08 -6.88 2.34
CA ILE A 2 6.34 -5.65 2.08
C ILE A 2 7.17 -4.38 2.32
N LYS A 3 8.13 -4.41 3.25
CA LYS A 3 9.04 -3.27 3.53
C LYS A 3 9.77 -2.73 2.30
N LYS A 4 10.05 -3.57 1.30
CA LYS A 4 10.81 -3.19 0.08
C LYS A 4 9.98 -2.35 -0.90
N ILE A 5 8.66 -2.37 -0.78
CA ILE A 5 7.76 -1.66 -1.70
C ILE A 5 7.16 -0.39 -1.09
N ILE A 6 7.37 -0.17 0.21
CA ILE A 6 6.98 1.04 0.93
C ILE A 6 7.97 2.16 0.54
N PHE A 7 7.44 3.32 0.17
CA PHE A 7 8.20 4.52 -0.07
C PHE A 7 7.70 5.68 0.78
N ARG A 8 8.56 6.67 0.99
CA ARG A 8 8.29 7.82 1.85
C ARG A 8 8.14 9.08 1.03
N VAL A 9 7.07 9.83 1.28
CA VAL A 9 6.85 11.15 0.68
C VAL A 9 6.79 12.17 1.80
N LYS A 10 7.49 13.30 1.63
CA LYS A 10 7.36 14.44 2.53
C LYS A 10 6.22 15.31 2.01
N ASN A 11 5.19 15.50 2.80
CA ASN A 11 4.11 16.43 2.45
C ASN A 11 4.68 17.87 2.47
N PRO A 12 4.59 18.63 1.37
CA PRO A 12 5.20 19.95 1.28
C PRO A 12 4.51 20.99 2.17
N GLN A 13 3.23 20.81 2.47
CA GLN A 13 2.44 21.75 3.29
C GLN A 13 2.67 21.54 4.78
N THR A 14 2.76 20.28 5.21
CA THR A 14 2.86 19.94 6.65
C THR A 14 4.26 19.53 7.09
N ASN A 15 5.19 19.35 6.15
CA ASN A 15 6.51 18.74 6.36
C ASN A 15 6.51 17.33 6.98
N LYS A 16 5.33 16.73 7.21
CA LYS A 16 5.19 15.39 7.76
C LYS A 16 5.58 14.36 6.71
N ARG A 17 6.28 13.31 7.16
CA ARG A 17 6.62 12.15 6.34
C ARG A 17 5.43 11.19 6.34
N GLN A 18 4.99 10.80 5.16
CA GLN A 18 3.93 9.83 4.95
C GLN A 18 4.51 8.62 4.22
N PHE A 19 3.99 7.44 4.54
CA PHE A 19 4.39 6.18 3.92
C PHE A 19 3.31 5.72 2.96
N PHE A 20 3.74 5.31 1.77
CA PHE A 20 2.86 4.86 0.71
C PHE A 20 3.38 3.59 0.06
N VAL A 21 2.48 2.87 -0.61
CA VAL A 21 2.78 1.73 -1.47
C VAL A 21 2.15 1.96 -2.83
N SER A 22 2.89 1.68 -3.89
CA SER A 22 2.31 1.71 -5.24
C SER A 22 1.40 0.51 -5.42
N SER A 23 0.19 0.72 -5.89
CA SER A 23 -0.76 -0.35 -6.23
C SER A 23 -0.18 -1.37 -7.22
N LYS A 24 0.65 -0.97 -8.19
CA LYS A 24 1.37 -1.91 -9.08
C LYS A 24 2.35 -2.79 -8.31
N LYS A 25 3.11 -2.21 -7.38
CA LYS A 25 4.05 -2.97 -6.55
C LYS A 25 3.31 -3.90 -5.58
N LEU A 26 2.19 -3.47 -5.02
CA LEU A 26 1.36 -4.31 -4.16
C LEU A 26 0.75 -5.47 -4.95
N TYR A 27 0.17 -5.18 -6.13
CA TYR A 27 -0.36 -6.19 -7.04
C TYR A 27 0.69 -7.25 -7.40
N ASN A 28 1.89 -6.85 -7.81
CA ASN A 28 2.96 -7.79 -8.12
C ASN A 28 3.42 -8.57 -6.87
N LEU A 29 3.39 -7.94 -5.70
CA LEU A 29 3.79 -8.59 -4.46
C LEU A 29 2.76 -9.63 -4.02
N ILE A 30 1.46 -9.33 -4.08
CA ILE A 30 0.37 -10.27 -3.79
C ILE A 30 0.32 -11.35 -4.88
N ASN A 31 0.49 -10.97 -6.14
CA ASN A 31 0.39 -11.82 -7.32
C ASN A 31 -0.94 -12.60 -7.38
N PRO A 32 -2.09 -11.90 -7.46
CA PRO A 32 -3.40 -12.53 -7.51
C PRO A 32 -3.70 -13.10 -8.90
N ASP A 33 -4.67 -14.01 -8.99
CA ASP A 33 -5.09 -14.67 -10.25
C ASP A 33 -6.00 -13.80 -11.13
N VAL A 34 -6.09 -12.50 -10.85
CA VAL A 34 -6.90 -11.53 -11.60
C VAL A 34 -6.00 -10.51 -12.29
N SER A 35 -6.53 -9.86 -13.33
CA SER A 35 -5.82 -8.78 -14.00
C SER A 35 -5.56 -7.60 -13.05
N TYR A 36 -4.51 -6.81 -13.30
CA TYR A 36 -4.26 -5.58 -12.53
C TYR A 36 -5.47 -4.64 -12.56
N LYS A 37 -6.14 -4.51 -13.71
CA LYS A 37 -7.36 -3.69 -13.83
C LYS A 37 -8.45 -4.16 -12.86
N THR A 38 -8.74 -5.46 -12.87
CA THR A 38 -9.73 -6.07 -11.98
C THR A 38 -9.35 -5.86 -10.51
N PHE A 39 -8.08 -6.07 -10.16
CA PHE A 39 -7.57 -5.83 -8.81
C PHE A 39 -7.82 -4.39 -8.34
N ILE A 40 -7.58 -3.40 -9.20
CA ILE A 40 -7.85 -1.98 -8.89
C ILE A 40 -9.35 -1.73 -8.68
N GLU A 41 -10.18 -2.23 -9.60
CA GLU A 41 -11.63 -2.04 -9.54
C GLU A 41 -12.20 -2.59 -8.24
N THR A 42 -11.88 -3.83 -7.89
CA THR A 42 -12.45 -4.51 -6.72
C THR A 42 -11.90 -3.99 -5.39
N ASN A 43 -10.60 -3.71 -5.32
CA ASN A 43 -9.96 -3.38 -4.05
C ASN A 43 -9.85 -1.89 -3.75
N ILE A 44 -9.91 -1.03 -4.77
CA ILE A 44 -9.69 0.42 -4.61
C ILE A 44 -10.92 1.22 -5.03
N ILE A 45 -11.43 1.00 -6.25
CA ILE A 45 -12.49 1.86 -6.80
C ILE A 45 -13.86 1.52 -6.21
N TRP A 46 -14.19 0.23 -6.10
CA TRP A 46 -15.48 -0.25 -5.57
C TRP A 46 -15.46 -0.48 -4.05
N SER A 47 -14.32 -0.29 -3.41
CA SER A 47 -14.19 -0.42 -1.96
C SER A 47 -14.63 0.86 -1.25
N LYS A 48 -14.70 0.81 0.09
CA LYS A 48 -15.02 1.98 0.94
C LYS A 48 -13.79 2.88 1.21
N LEU A 49 -12.69 2.68 0.49
CA LEU A 49 -11.49 3.50 0.63
C LEU A 49 -11.77 4.92 0.12
N ARG A 50 -11.26 5.93 0.82
CA ARG A 50 -11.52 7.33 0.50
C ARG A 50 -10.41 7.89 -0.38
N VAL A 51 -10.80 8.50 -1.49
CA VAL A 51 -9.90 9.25 -2.38
C VAL A 51 -9.23 10.39 -1.58
N GLU A 52 -7.96 10.66 -1.86
CA GLU A 52 -7.07 11.65 -1.22
C GLU A 52 -6.77 11.41 0.27
N ILE A 53 -7.31 10.34 0.88
CA ILE A 53 -7.01 9.95 2.26
C ILE A 53 -6.34 8.58 2.28
N ASP A 54 -7.03 7.58 1.75
CA ASP A 54 -6.57 6.19 1.72
C ASP A 54 -5.78 5.91 0.43
N TYR A 55 -6.11 6.58 -0.67
CA TYR A 55 -5.36 6.49 -1.91
C TYR A 55 -5.44 7.78 -2.74
N HIS A 56 -4.46 7.99 -3.61
CA HIS A 56 -4.52 9.02 -4.66
C HIS A 56 -3.90 8.48 -5.95
N TYR A 57 -4.38 8.98 -7.08
CA TYR A 57 -3.86 8.57 -8.39
C TYR A 57 -2.55 9.31 -8.71
N ASN A 58 -1.55 8.56 -9.16
CA ASN A 58 -0.24 9.08 -9.56
C ASN A 58 -0.14 9.09 -11.08
N GLN A 59 -0.39 10.26 -11.68
CA GLN A 59 -0.39 10.44 -13.14
C GLN A 59 0.96 10.08 -13.78
N SER A 60 2.08 10.36 -13.12
CA SER A 60 3.42 10.13 -13.67
C SER A 60 3.77 8.64 -13.84
N PHE A 61 3.12 7.75 -13.10
CA PHE A 61 3.39 6.31 -13.10
C PHE A 61 2.17 5.46 -13.44
N ASP A 62 1.05 6.10 -13.79
CA ASP A 62 -0.23 5.49 -14.10
C ASP A 62 -0.61 4.39 -13.09
N CYS A 63 -0.62 4.76 -11.81
CA CYS A 63 -1.02 3.86 -10.74
C CYS A 63 -1.50 4.61 -9.50
N TYR A 64 -2.13 3.92 -8.57
CA TYR A 64 -2.52 4.50 -7.28
C TYR A 64 -1.38 4.40 -6.26
N ASN A 65 -1.17 5.48 -5.51
CA ASN A 65 -0.42 5.47 -4.27
C ASN A 65 -1.38 5.17 -3.12
N LEU A 66 -1.09 4.14 -2.35
CA LEU A 66 -1.93 3.60 -1.28
C LEU A 66 -1.31 3.95 0.07
N SER A 67 -2.12 4.48 0.99
CA SER A 67 -1.71 4.64 2.38
C SER A 67 -1.49 3.26 3.03
N ILE A 68 -0.80 3.23 4.17
CA ILE A 68 -0.61 1.99 4.93
C ILE A 68 -1.96 1.37 5.35
N SER A 69 -2.95 2.18 5.75
CA SER A 69 -4.28 1.70 6.10
C SER A 69 -5.01 1.09 4.90
N ALA A 70 -4.88 1.69 3.71
CA ALA A 70 -5.43 1.12 2.48
C ALA A 70 -4.78 -0.23 2.16
N VAL A 71 -3.46 -0.35 2.30
CA VAL A 71 -2.75 -1.62 2.07
C VAL A 71 -3.26 -2.70 3.04
N GLN A 72 -3.44 -2.39 4.33
CA GLN A 72 -4.00 -3.33 5.29
C GLN A 72 -5.41 -3.78 4.89
N ALA A 73 -6.28 -2.85 4.49
CA ALA A 73 -7.64 -3.18 4.04
C ALA A 73 -7.64 -4.07 2.79
N ILE A 74 -6.81 -3.76 1.80
CA ILE A 74 -6.68 -4.55 0.57
C ILE A 74 -6.17 -5.96 0.88
N LEU A 75 -5.18 -6.10 1.77
CA LEU A 75 -4.67 -7.42 2.18
C LEU A 75 -5.77 -8.27 2.86
N ILE A 76 -6.63 -7.65 3.68
CA ILE A 76 -7.79 -8.31 4.28
C ILE A 76 -8.80 -8.74 3.20
N LEU A 77 -9.08 -7.88 2.22
CA LEU A 77 -10.04 -8.17 1.14
C LEU A 77 -9.57 -9.30 0.22
N GLU A 78 -8.28 -9.34 -0.12
CA GLU A 78 -7.69 -10.40 -0.94
C GLU A 78 -7.73 -11.77 -0.24
N ASN A 79 -7.67 -11.79 1.10
CA ASN A 79 -7.93 -12.95 1.95
C ASN A 79 -7.23 -14.26 1.52
N THR A 80 -5.98 -14.18 1.08
CA THR A 80 -5.12 -15.35 0.80
C THR A 80 -4.12 -15.55 1.93
N GLU A 81 -3.52 -16.75 2.04
CA GLU A 81 -2.42 -16.99 2.99
C GLU A 81 -1.27 -15.98 2.80
N LYS A 82 -0.97 -15.66 1.54
CA LYS A 82 0.05 -14.67 1.19
C LYS A 82 -0.34 -13.27 1.65
N SER A 83 -1.59 -12.87 1.48
CA SER A 83 -2.09 -11.58 1.95
C SER A 83 -2.03 -11.47 3.48
N TRP A 84 -2.37 -12.54 4.21
CA TRP A 84 -2.25 -12.60 5.67
C TRP A 84 -0.80 -12.54 6.15
N SER A 85 0.11 -13.25 5.47
CA SER A 85 1.56 -13.16 5.74
C SER A 85 2.06 -11.72 5.58
N LEU A 86 1.70 -11.05 4.49
CA LEU A 86 2.04 -9.66 4.23
C LEU A 86 1.40 -8.69 5.23
N PHE A 87 0.18 -8.97 5.67
CA PHE A 87 -0.52 -8.18 6.69
C PHE A 87 0.20 -8.22 8.03
N ASN A 88 0.67 -9.41 8.43
CA ASN A 88 1.44 -9.58 9.65
C ASN A 88 2.80 -8.88 9.55
N GLU A 89 3.52 -9.04 8.44
CA GLU A 89 4.76 -8.28 8.19
C GLU A 89 4.53 -6.77 8.29
N LEU A 90 3.43 -6.25 7.74
CA LEU A 90 3.10 -4.83 7.79
C LEU A 90 2.76 -4.37 9.21
N SER A 91 2.05 -5.19 9.97
CA SER A 91 1.70 -4.91 11.36
C SER A 91 2.95 -4.86 12.23
N ASP A 92 3.92 -5.75 12.02
CA ASP A 92 5.21 -5.71 12.69
C ASP A 92 5.98 -4.43 12.36
N LEU A 93 5.96 -3.99 11.10
CA LEU A 93 6.59 -2.72 10.70
C LEU A 93 5.92 -1.51 11.38
N ILE A 94 4.60 -1.52 11.52
CA ILE A 94 3.86 -0.48 12.25
C ILE A 94 4.28 -0.49 13.73
N ASN A 95 4.34 -1.67 14.35
CA ASN A 95 4.71 -1.84 15.76
C ASN A 95 6.12 -1.30 16.08
N ILE A 96 7.07 -1.44 15.15
CA ILE A 96 8.43 -0.90 15.31
C ILE A 96 8.58 0.53 14.76
N GLY A 97 7.48 1.20 14.41
CA GLY A 97 7.48 2.58 13.91
C GLY A 97 8.23 2.76 12.58
N PHE A 98 8.28 1.73 11.75
CA PHE A 98 9.00 1.70 10.47
C PHE A 98 10.52 2.01 10.58
N SER A 99 11.14 1.77 11.75
CA SER A 99 12.57 2.02 12.00
C SER A 99 13.49 1.46 10.91
N THR A 100 13.25 0.21 10.51
CA THR A 100 14.05 -0.50 9.48
C THR A 100 13.92 0.07 8.06
N ILE A 101 12.91 0.91 7.80
CA ILE A 101 12.75 1.64 6.53
C ILE A 101 13.48 2.99 6.61
N ASN A 102 13.58 3.57 7.82
CA ASN A 102 14.21 4.87 8.04
C ASN A 102 15.74 4.83 8.00
N GLU A 103 16.38 3.68 8.18
CA GLU A 103 17.85 3.51 8.17
C GLU A 103 18.51 3.65 6.78
N LYS A 104 17.73 3.70 5.70
CA LYS A 104 18.25 3.77 4.32
C LYS A 104 17.96 5.10 3.59
N GLY A 105 17.70 6.17 4.33
CA GLY A 105 17.36 7.49 3.79
C GLY A 105 18.40 8.55 4.10
#